data_AF-A0A3B0YVF6-F1
#
_entry.id   AF-A0A3B0YVF6-F1
#
_cell.length_a   1.000
_cell.length_b   1.000
_cell.length_c   1.000
_cell.angle_alpha   90.00
_cell.angle_beta   90.00
_cell.angle_gamma   90.00
#
_symmetry.space_group_name_H-M   'P 1'
#
loop_
_entity.id
_entity.type
_entity.pdbx_description
1 polymer ?
#
loop_
_entity_poly.entity_id
_entity_poly.type
_entity_poly.pdbx_seq_one_letter_code
_entity_poly.pdbx_strand_id
1 'polypeptide(L)'
;MRNNVLLGLLLIIVSIPVYAGISTTLYTAKIADCNVVVSHDSVKGGAGTLVIRARSKASTYCHISQAVIQAALGTALKTLKAKKQLSPITNVFLANKLRSYPWISKVLVEKSMNNPQWNKKAGKPKSGTANRYVNKILYTTAVLIPFSQSLKQYQYTISAVSCEKILINKNNLPYEAMCWLKIKKISTP
;
A
#
# COMPACT_ATOMS: atom_id res chain seq x y z
N MET A 1 5.69 -2.81 69.33
CA MET A 1 5.30 -3.81 68.30
C MET A 1 4.71 -3.07 67.11
N ARG A 2 5.42 -2.98 65.98
CA ARG A 2 4.94 -2.35 64.73
C ARG A 2 5.13 -3.38 63.62
N ASN A 3 4.04 -3.95 63.13
CA ASN A 3 4.04 -4.96 62.07
C ASN A 3 4.21 -4.27 60.71
N ASN A 4 5.27 -4.66 60.00
CA ASN A 4 5.46 -4.40 58.59
C ASN A 4 4.62 -5.40 57.79
N VAL A 5 3.70 -4.91 56.96
CA VAL A 5 3.10 -5.72 55.89
C VAL A 5 3.45 -5.05 54.57
N LEU A 6 4.55 -5.49 53.99
CA LEU A 6 4.99 -5.10 52.65
C LEU A 6 4.26 -6.00 51.65
N LEU A 7 3.19 -5.50 51.03
CA LEU A 7 2.45 -6.21 50.00
C LEU A 7 3.25 -6.12 48.68
N GLY A 8 4.05 -7.14 48.38
CA GLY A 8 4.78 -7.25 47.13
C GLY A 8 3.85 -7.62 45.97
N LEU A 9 3.53 -6.66 45.12
CA LEU A 9 2.74 -6.87 43.90
C LEU A 9 3.66 -7.50 42.83
N LEU A 10 3.58 -8.83 42.68
CA LEU A 10 4.31 -9.56 41.64
C LEU A 10 3.61 -9.37 40.28
N LEU A 11 4.09 -8.43 39.47
CA LEU A 11 3.65 -8.23 38.08
C LEU A 11 4.16 -9.38 37.20
N ILE A 12 3.33 -10.40 37.01
CA ILE A 12 3.57 -11.46 36.03
C ILE A 12 3.34 -10.86 34.64
N ILE A 13 4.42 -10.41 34.00
CA ILE A 13 4.41 -10.02 32.58
C ILE A 13 4.26 -11.31 31.78
N VAL A 14 3.01 -11.64 31.41
CA VAL A 14 2.74 -12.73 30.48
C VAL A 14 3.27 -12.31 29.12
N SER A 15 4.42 -12.87 28.74
CA SER A 15 5.05 -12.68 27.44
C SER A 15 4.17 -13.28 26.34
N ILE A 16 3.15 -12.55 25.91
CA ILE A 16 2.39 -12.92 24.72
C ILE A 16 3.42 -12.90 23.57
N PRO A 17 3.64 -14.00 22.84
CA PRO A 17 4.56 -14.00 21.71
C PRO A 17 4.04 -12.99 20.68
N VAL A 18 4.69 -11.83 20.62
CA VAL A 18 4.48 -10.85 19.56
C VAL A 18 5.08 -11.47 18.31
N TYR A 19 4.27 -12.19 17.54
CA TYR A 19 4.70 -12.77 16.29
C TYR A 19 4.98 -11.64 15.29
N ALA A 20 6.26 -11.31 15.13
CA ALA A 20 6.72 -10.43 14.07
C ALA A 20 6.38 -11.06 12.70
N GLY A 21 5.89 -10.24 11.78
CA GLY A 21 5.63 -10.69 10.40
C GLY A 21 6.92 -11.12 9.71
N ILE A 22 6.82 -12.10 8.82
CA ILE A 22 7.89 -12.54 7.93
C ILE A 22 7.82 -11.69 6.66
N SER A 23 8.94 -11.09 6.28
CA SER A 23 9.10 -10.38 5.00
C SER A 23 10.08 -11.12 4.11
N THR A 24 9.62 -11.52 2.92
CA THR A 24 10.44 -12.21 1.90
C THR A 24 10.58 -11.32 0.68
N THR A 25 11.79 -10.89 0.35
CA THR A 25 12.06 -10.14 -0.88
C THR A 25 11.83 -11.02 -2.11
N LEU A 26 11.02 -10.52 -3.05
CA LEU A 26 10.69 -11.19 -4.31
C LEU A 26 11.33 -10.52 -5.53
N TYR A 27 11.65 -9.23 -5.40
CA TYR A 27 12.28 -8.43 -6.44
C TYR A 27 13.05 -7.26 -5.82
N THR A 28 14.21 -6.96 -6.38
CA THR A 28 15.00 -5.76 -6.10
C THR A 28 15.58 -5.25 -7.40
N ALA A 29 15.51 -3.94 -7.63
CA ALA A 29 16.23 -3.28 -8.71
C ALA A 29 16.60 -1.85 -8.33
N LYS A 30 17.69 -1.37 -8.93
CA LYS A 30 18.07 0.05 -8.91
C LYS A 30 17.54 0.70 -10.19
N ILE A 31 16.69 1.71 -10.04
CA ILE A 31 16.10 2.50 -11.12
C ILE A 31 16.53 3.95 -10.90
N ALA A 32 17.47 4.44 -11.71
CA ALA A 32 18.20 5.67 -11.42
C ALA A 32 18.74 5.65 -9.97
N ASP A 33 18.41 6.63 -9.14
CA ASP A 33 18.85 6.71 -7.74
C ASP A 33 17.90 6.03 -6.74
N CYS A 34 16.96 5.22 -7.24
CA CYS A 34 15.94 4.57 -6.44
C CYS A 34 16.12 3.06 -6.38
N ASN A 35 16.20 2.54 -5.17
CA ASN A 35 16.12 1.11 -4.91
C ASN A 35 14.65 0.72 -4.77
N VAL A 36 14.12 0.02 -5.76
CA VAL A 36 12.76 -0.53 -5.78
C VAL A 36 12.82 -1.97 -5.30
N VAL A 37 12.04 -2.28 -4.27
CA VAL A 37 11.92 -3.60 -3.65
C VAL A 37 10.45 -3.99 -3.65
N VAL A 38 10.17 -5.23 -4.03
CA VAL A 38 8.86 -5.86 -3.80
C VAL A 38 9.07 -7.04 -2.86
N SER A 39 8.42 -7.01 -1.71
CA SER A 39 8.42 -8.10 -0.72
C SER A 39 7.05 -8.74 -0.59
N HIS A 40 7.03 -9.99 -0.14
CA HIS A 40 5.86 -10.64 0.43
C HIS A 40 5.95 -10.55 1.94
N ASP A 41 4.98 -9.86 2.54
CA ASP A 41 4.89 -9.69 3.98
C ASP A 41 3.68 -10.50 4.48
N SER A 42 3.86 -11.34 5.49
CA SER A 42 2.78 -12.14 6.09
C SER A 42 3.03 -12.41 7.57
N VAL A 43 1.95 -12.63 8.32
CA VAL A 43 2.02 -13.19 9.68
C VAL A 43 1.72 -14.69 9.60
N LYS A 44 2.21 -15.47 10.57
CA LYS A 44 1.98 -16.93 10.61
C LYS A 44 0.47 -17.22 10.56
N GLY A 45 0.04 -18.07 9.63
CA GLY A 45 -1.37 -18.43 9.42
C GLY A 45 -2.22 -17.35 8.73
N GLY A 46 -1.65 -16.20 8.39
CA GLY A 46 -2.34 -15.10 7.72
C GLY A 46 -2.11 -15.05 6.22
N ALA A 47 -2.95 -14.26 5.54
CA ALA A 47 -2.77 -13.92 4.14
C ALA A 47 -1.56 -12.98 3.95
N GLY A 48 -0.89 -13.10 2.80
CA GLY A 48 0.22 -12.25 2.42
C GLY A 48 -0.22 -10.92 1.81
N THR A 49 0.68 -9.94 1.90
CA THR A 49 0.63 -8.66 1.20
C THR A 49 1.88 -8.50 0.36
N LEU A 50 1.72 -8.14 -0.91
CA LEU A 50 2.85 -7.67 -1.71
C LEU A 50 3.13 -6.21 -1.36
N VAL A 51 4.32 -5.90 -0.85
CA VAL A 51 4.70 -4.55 -0.45
C VAL A 51 5.68 -3.99 -1.46
N ILE A 52 5.29 -2.92 -2.15
CA ILE A 52 6.14 -2.20 -3.10
C ILE A 52 6.75 -1.00 -2.39
N ARG A 53 8.08 -0.96 -2.34
CA ARG A 53 8.84 0.11 -1.69
C ARG A 53 9.94 0.63 -2.61
N ALA A 54 10.02 1.93 -2.77
CA ALA A 54 11.08 2.64 -3.48
C ALA A 54 11.80 3.58 -2.51
N ARG A 55 13.12 3.48 -2.39
CA ARG A 55 13.91 4.38 -1.54
C ARG A 55 15.06 4.98 -2.31
N SER A 56 15.31 6.27 -2.12
CA SER A 56 16.53 6.93 -2.59
C SER A 56 17.33 7.41 -1.38
N LYS A 57 18.67 7.41 -1.51
CA LYS A 57 19.55 8.11 -0.57
C LYS A 57 19.68 9.60 -0.91
N ALA A 58 19.45 9.97 -2.17
CA ALA A 58 19.70 11.32 -2.69
C ALA A 58 18.43 12.19 -2.74
N SER A 59 17.23 11.58 -2.71
CA SER A 59 15.95 12.29 -2.79
C SER A 59 14.96 11.81 -1.73
N THR A 60 14.11 12.71 -1.27
CA THR A 60 12.96 12.38 -0.39
C THR A 60 11.97 11.44 -1.08
N TYR A 61 11.83 11.52 -2.42
CA TYR A 61 10.87 10.74 -3.17
C TYR A 61 11.47 10.16 -4.46
N CYS A 62 11.07 8.93 -4.76
CA CYS A 62 11.40 8.27 -6.01
C CYS A 62 10.38 8.60 -7.10
N HIS A 63 10.77 8.79 -8.35
CA HIS A 63 9.80 8.99 -9.45
C HIS A 63 9.53 7.65 -10.15
N ILE A 64 8.63 6.85 -9.59
CA ILE A 64 8.32 5.52 -10.11
C ILE A 64 7.27 5.62 -11.22
N SER A 65 7.66 5.24 -12.44
CA SER A 65 6.78 5.22 -13.60
C SER A 65 5.83 4.01 -13.59
N GLN A 66 4.81 4.05 -14.46
CA GLN A 66 3.89 2.93 -14.65
C GLN A 66 4.61 1.66 -15.11
N ALA A 67 5.54 1.79 -16.06
CA ALA A 67 6.32 0.68 -16.60
C ALA A 67 7.17 -0.01 -15.52
N VAL A 68 7.78 0.78 -14.62
CA VAL A 68 8.56 0.23 -13.49
C VAL A 68 7.67 -0.58 -12.54
N ILE A 69 6.48 -0.07 -12.19
CA ILE A 69 5.51 -0.82 -11.37
C ILE A 69 5.11 -2.13 -12.04
N GLN A 70 4.74 -2.08 -13.32
CA GLN A 70 4.28 -3.25 -14.06
C GLN A 70 5.37 -4.33 -14.10
N ALA A 71 6.61 -3.95 -14.43
CA ALA A 71 7.75 -4.86 -14.51
C ALA A 71 8.14 -5.44 -13.14
N ALA A 72 8.21 -4.59 -12.10
CA ALA A 72 8.54 -5.02 -10.74
C ALA A 72 7.48 -5.99 -10.19
N LEU A 73 6.19 -5.65 -10.35
CA LEU A 73 5.09 -6.49 -9.88
C LEU A 73 5.02 -7.81 -10.65
N GLY A 74 5.18 -7.78 -11.98
CA GLY A 74 5.18 -9.00 -12.81
C GLY A 74 6.31 -9.96 -12.42
N THR A 75 7.52 -9.43 -12.22
CA THR A 75 8.67 -10.23 -11.79
C THR A 75 8.47 -10.78 -10.38
N ALA A 76 7.98 -9.97 -9.45
CA ALA A 76 7.68 -10.41 -8.09
C ALA A 76 6.62 -11.52 -8.05
N LEU A 77 5.55 -11.41 -8.86
CA LEU A 77 4.52 -12.44 -8.99
C LEU A 77 5.06 -13.74 -9.59
N LYS A 78 5.98 -13.66 -10.57
CA LYS A 78 6.71 -14.83 -11.10
C LYS A 78 7.49 -15.53 -9.99
N THR A 79 8.27 -14.78 -9.22
CA THR A 79 9.05 -15.31 -8.09
C THR A 79 8.14 -15.89 -7.01
N LEU A 80 7.04 -15.21 -6.68
CA LEU A 80 6.05 -15.69 -5.71
C LEU A 80 5.47 -17.04 -6.13
N LYS A 81 5.07 -17.20 -7.40
CA LYS A 81 4.55 -18.47 -7.93
C LYS A 81 5.55 -19.63 -7.81
N ALA A 82 6.85 -19.35 -7.96
CA ALA A 82 7.90 -20.34 -7.81
C ALA A 82 8.14 -20.75 -6.34
N LYS A 83 7.87 -19.85 -5.39
CA LYS A 83 8.01 -20.08 -3.94
C LYS A 83 6.73 -20.64 -3.32
N LYS A 84 6.55 -21.96 -3.41
CA LYS A 84 5.34 -22.68 -2.93
C LYS A 84 5.03 -22.54 -1.44
N GLN A 85 5.98 -22.10 -0.62
CA GLN A 85 5.83 -22.01 0.84
C GLN A 85 5.23 -20.67 1.33
N LEU A 86 5.05 -19.68 0.43
CA LEU A 86 4.53 -18.37 0.81
C LEU A 86 2.99 -18.36 0.83
N SER A 87 2.42 -17.70 1.84
CA SER A 87 0.97 -17.57 1.99
C SER A 87 0.30 -16.92 0.76
N PRO A 88 -0.96 -17.27 0.44
CA PRO A 88 -1.73 -16.60 -0.60
C PRO A 88 -1.83 -15.08 -0.35
N ILE A 89 -1.73 -14.28 -1.42
CA ILE A 89 -1.78 -12.82 -1.32
C ILE A 89 -3.21 -12.31 -1.47
N THR A 90 -3.54 -11.27 -0.69
CA THR A 90 -4.86 -10.58 -0.74
C THR A 90 -4.74 -9.08 -0.96
N ASN A 91 -3.54 -8.53 -0.85
CA ASN A 91 -3.29 -7.09 -1.00
C ASN A 91 -1.99 -6.81 -1.75
N VAL A 92 -1.97 -5.68 -2.46
CA VAL A 92 -0.75 -4.99 -2.88
C VAL A 92 -0.69 -3.65 -2.15
N PHE A 93 0.36 -3.39 -1.39
CA PHE A 93 0.57 -2.17 -0.65
C PHE A 93 1.63 -1.29 -1.32
N LEU A 94 1.27 -0.03 -1.56
CA LEU A 94 2.20 1.01 -1.98
C LEU A 94 2.79 1.63 -0.71
N ALA A 95 3.94 1.12 -0.25
CA ALA A 95 4.53 1.53 1.03
C ALA A 95 5.06 2.97 1.01
N ASN A 96 5.36 3.48 -0.17
CA ASN A 96 5.68 4.88 -0.37
C ASN A 96 4.42 5.70 -0.51
N LYS A 97 4.53 6.97 -0.12
CA LYS A 97 3.48 7.94 -0.35
C LYS A 97 3.29 8.17 -1.86
N LEU A 98 2.08 8.57 -2.28
CA LEU A 98 1.75 8.75 -3.70
C LEU A 98 2.63 9.75 -4.47
N ARG A 99 3.36 10.67 -3.80
CA ARG A 99 4.40 11.47 -4.46
C ARG A 99 5.50 10.63 -5.12
N SER A 100 5.73 9.40 -4.64
CA SER A 100 6.65 8.49 -5.31
C SER A 100 6.09 7.89 -6.61
N TYR A 101 4.83 8.15 -6.91
CA TYR A 101 4.12 7.72 -8.11
C TYR A 101 3.45 8.94 -8.76
N PRO A 102 4.22 9.85 -9.39
CA PRO A 102 3.72 11.15 -9.83
C PRO A 102 2.48 11.07 -10.72
N TRP A 103 2.35 10.02 -11.52
CA TRP A 103 1.18 9.74 -12.37
C TRP A 103 -0.10 9.48 -11.56
N ILE A 104 -0.02 8.85 -10.38
CA ILE A 104 -1.18 8.67 -9.48
C ILE A 104 -1.55 10.00 -8.82
N SER A 105 -0.55 10.71 -8.31
CA SER A 105 -0.74 12.02 -7.67
C SER A 105 -1.37 13.02 -8.65
N LYS A 106 -0.92 13.03 -9.90
CA LYS A 106 -1.49 13.83 -10.99
C LYS A 106 -2.98 13.53 -11.19
N VAL A 107 -3.37 12.26 -11.29
CA VAL A 107 -4.78 11.86 -11.44
C VAL A 107 -5.62 12.35 -10.25
N LEU A 108 -5.12 12.27 -9.02
CA LEU A 108 -5.84 12.77 -7.85
C LEU A 108 -6.12 14.27 -7.93
N VAL A 109 -5.09 15.05 -8.26
CA VAL A 109 -5.18 16.50 -8.37
C VAL A 109 -6.14 16.88 -9.51
N GLU A 110 -5.94 16.33 -10.70
CA GLU A 110 -6.73 16.66 -11.89
C GLU A 110 -8.20 16.28 -11.73
N LYS A 111 -8.47 15.06 -11.24
CA LYS A 111 -9.86 14.63 -11.02
C LYS A 111 -10.52 15.46 -9.93
N SER A 112 -9.81 15.83 -8.86
CA SER A 112 -10.40 16.61 -7.78
C SER A 112 -10.59 18.09 -8.11
N MET A 113 -9.73 18.67 -8.95
CA MET A 113 -9.84 20.05 -9.42
C MET A 113 -11.19 20.33 -10.06
N ASN A 114 -11.68 19.37 -10.85
CA ASN A 114 -12.88 19.49 -11.67
C ASN A 114 -14.08 18.69 -11.11
N ASN A 115 -13.96 18.08 -9.93
CA ASN A 115 -15.04 17.27 -9.37
C ASN A 115 -15.99 18.13 -8.52
N PRO A 116 -17.28 18.22 -8.87
CA PRO A 116 -18.26 18.98 -8.08
C PRO A 116 -18.47 18.41 -6.68
N GLN A 117 -18.07 17.17 -6.40
CA GLN A 117 -18.11 16.55 -5.07
C GLN A 117 -16.93 16.94 -4.18
N TRP A 118 -15.93 17.67 -4.69
CA TRP A 118 -14.83 18.20 -3.90
C TRP A 118 -15.07 19.67 -3.56
N ASN A 119 -14.99 20.02 -2.27
CA ASN A 119 -15.02 21.42 -1.84
C ASN A 119 -13.59 21.97 -1.83
N LYS A 120 -13.21 22.66 -2.92
CA LYS A 120 -11.89 23.28 -3.08
C LYS A 120 -11.60 24.37 -2.03
N LYS A 121 -12.62 25.05 -1.49
CA LYS A 121 -12.39 26.04 -0.43
C LYS A 121 -12.02 25.37 0.89
N ALA A 122 -12.62 24.22 1.18
CA ALA A 122 -12.46 23.52 2.44
C ALA A 122 -11.44 22.36 2.42
N GLY A 123 -10.88 22.01 1.25
CA GLY A 123 -9.91 20.92 1.12
C GLY A 123 -10.46 19.54 1.50
N LYS A 124 -11.76 19.31 1.28
CA LYS A 124 -12.45 18.06 1.67
C LYS A 124 -13.61 17.74 0.72
N PRO A 125 -14.11 16.49 0.67
CA PRO A 125 -15.30 16.18 -0.10
C PRO A 125 -16.54 16.87 0.51
N LYS A 126 -17.54 17.18 -0.33
CA LYS A 126 -18.82 17.74 0.11
C LYS A 126 -19.63 16.77 0.97
N SER A 127 -19.43 15.46 0.78
CA SER A 127 -20.06 14.40 1.54
C SER A 127 -19.10 13.21 1.75
N GLY A 128 -19.27 12.48 2.86
CA GLY A 128 -18.43 11.33 3.20
C GLY A 128 -17.01 11.71 3.65
N THR A 129 -16.11 10.71 3.66
CA THR A 129 -14.72 10.87 4.14
C THR A 129 -13.75 11.11 2.98
N ALA A 130 -12.62 11.77 3.27
CA ALA A 130 -11.54 11.95 2.30
C ALA A 130 -11.02 10.61 1.76
N ASN A 131 -10.88 9.59 2.63
CA ASN A 131 -10.48 8.25 2.23
C ASN A 131 -11.45 7.66 1.20
N ARG A 132 -12.77 7.71 1.46
CA ARG A 132 -13.78 7.18 0.53
C ARG A 132 -13.74 7.91 -0.82
N TYR A 133 -13.60 9.23 -0.78
CA TYR A 133 -13.48 10.05 -1.99
C TYR A 133 -12.23 9.66 -2.80
N VAL A 134 -11.06 9.59 -2.16
CA VAL A 134 -9.79 9.22 -2.81
C VAL A 134 -9.84 7.79 -3.36
N ASN A 135 -10.40 6.83 -2.62
CA ASN A 135 -10.58 5.46 -3.09
C ASN A 135 -11.38 5.42 -4.40
N LYS A 136 -12.45 6.22 -4.51
CA LYS A 136 -13.27 6.32 -5.72
C LYS A 136 -12.49 6.90 -6.91
N ILE A 137 -11.68 7.94 -6.69
CA ILE A 137 -10.85 8.54 -7.76
C ILE A 137 -9.77 7.57 -8.24
N LEU A 138 -9.14 6.85 -7.31
CA LEU A 138 -8.05 5.93 -7.63
C LEU A 138 -8.52 4.57 -8.15
N TYR A 139 -9.78 4.21 -7.92
CA TYR A 139 -10.41 3.04 -8.54
C TYR A 139 -10.84 3.37 -9.98
N THR A 140 -9.89 3.79 -10.81
CA THR A 140 -10.10 4.11 -12.23
C THR A 140 -9.09 3.39 -13.11
N THR A 141 -9.48 3.11 -14.35
CA THR A 141 -8.67 2.38 -15.33
C THR A 141 -7.26 2.99 -15.49
N ALA A 142 -7.16 4.32 -15.59
CA ALA A 142 -5.88 5.01 -15.74
C ALA A 142 -4.89 4.74 -14.59
N VAL A 143 -5.40 4.53 -13.37
CA VAL A 143 -4.57 4.23 -12.20
C VAL A 143 -4.29 2.73 -12.11
N LEU A 144 -5.29 1.90 -12.40
CA LEU A 144 -5.24 0.46 -12.15
C LEU A 144 -4.59 -0.36 -13.27
N ILE A 145 -4.50 0.16 -14.51
CA ILE A 145 -3.93 -0.57 -15.65
C ILE A 145 -2.56 -1.19 -15.32
N PRO A 146 -1.56 -0.43 -14.84
CA PRO A 146 -0.20 -0.96 -14.64
C PRO A 146 -0.14 -2.12 -13.64
N PHE A 147 -1.03 -2.12 -12.65
CA PHE A 147 -1.15 -3.19 -11.67
C PHE A 147 -1.94 -4.37 -12.23
N SER A 148 -3.08 -4.09 -12.87
CA SER A 148 -4.01 -5.11 -13.34
C SER A 148 -3.42 -5.97 -14.45
N GLN A 149 -2.56 -5.41 -15.31
CA GLN A 149 -1.89 -6.18 -16.36
C GLN A 149 -1.02 -7.30 -15.78
N SER A 150 -0.18 -6.98 -14.79
CA SER A 150 0.65 -7.99 -14.11
C SER A 150 -0.19 -8.94 -13.27
N LEU A 151 -1.19 -8.45 -12.53
CA LEU A 151 -2.04 -9.29 -11.68
C LEU A 151 -2.86 -10.32 -12.47
N LYS A 152 -3.43 -9.92 -13.61
CA LYS A 152 -4.27 -10.80 -14.45
C LYS A 152 -3.50 -12.01 -14.99
N GLN A 153 -2.23 -11.83 -15.36
CA GLN A 153 -1.36 -12.94 -15.80
C GLN A 153 -1.22 -14.06 -14.75
N TYR A 154 -1.43 -13.72 -13.47
CA TYR A 154 -1.36 -14.65 -12.35
C TYR A 154 -2.74 -14.92 -11.71
N GLN A 155 -3.82 -14.72 -12.49
CA GLN A 155 -5.21 -14.98 -12.08
C GLN A 155 -5.64 -14.15 -10.85
N TYR A 156 -5.16 -12.92 -10.73
CA TYR A 156 -5.67 -11.96 -9.74
C TYR A 156 -6.44 -10.83 -10.42
N THR A 157 -7.45 -10.31 -9.73
CA THR A 157 -8.13 -9.07 -10.11
C THR A 157 -8.22 -8.11 -8.92
N ILE A 158 -8.25 -6.81 -9.20
CA ILE A 158 -8.33 -5.75 -8.19
C ILE A 158 -9.80 -5.55 -7.83
N SER A 159 -10.16 -5.86 -6.58
CA SER A 159 -11.53 -5.74 -6.07
C SER A 159 -11.82 -4.39 -5.44
N ALA A 160 -10.82 -3.71 -4.89
CA ALA A 160 -10.97 -2.38 -4.31
C ALA A 160 -9.63 -1.64 -4.20
N VAL A 161 -9.72 -0.32 -4.04
CA VAL A 161 -8.63 0.53 -3.55
C VAL A 161 -9.00 1.00 -2.15
N SER A 162 -8.04 0.95 -1.22
CA SER A 162 -8.18 1.49 0.12
C SER A 162 -7.00 2.41 0.39
N CYS A 163 -7.27 3.66 0.70
CA CYS A 163 -6.25 4.66 1.00
C CYS A 163 -6.53 5.36 2.34
N GLU A 164 -5.46 5.75 3.01
CA GLU A 164 -5.47 6.48 4.28
C GLU A 164 -4.46 7.64 4.27
N LYS A 165 -4.48 8.44 5.34
CA LYS A 165 -3.52 9.54 5.57
C LYS A 165 -3.44 10.49 4.37
N ILE A 166 -4.62 10.92 3.92
CA ILE A 166 -4.76 11.80 2.77
C ILE A 166 -4.14 13.16 3.11
N LEU A 167 -3.19 13.62 2.30
CA LEU A 167 -2.67 14.99 2.42
C LEU A 167 -3.19 15.86 1.29
N ILE A 168 -3.40 17.12 1.64
CA ILE A 168 -3.94 18.16 0.78
C ILE A 168 -2.82 19.16 0.44
N ASN A 169 -2.74 19.61 -0.81
CA ASN A 169 -1.75 20.57 -1.25
C ASN A 169 -2.20 22.02 -0.98
N LYS A 170 -1.34 23.00 -1.32
CA LYS A 170 -1.62 24.45 -1.17
C LYS A 170 -2.86 24.94 -1.93
N ASN A 171 -3.31 24.21 -2.93
CA ASN A 171 -4.51 24.52 -3.72
C ASN A 171 -5.76 23.79 -3.17
N ASN A 172 -5.67 23.24 -1.95
CA ASN A 172 -6.73 22.48 -1.31
C ASN A 172 -7.17 21.23 -2.10
N LEU A 173 -6.25 20.56 -2.79
CA LEU A 173 -6.50 19.33 -3.55
C LEU A 173 -5.75 18.14 -2.95
N PRO A 174 -6.33 16.92 -2.95
CA PRO A 174 -5.64 15.73 -2.49
C PRO A 174 -4.54 15.38 -3.48
N TYR A 175 -3.35 15.08 -2.97
CA TYR A 175 -2.19 14.77 -3.80
C TYR A 175 -1.37 13.59 -3.25
N GLU A 176 -1.62 13.19 -2.01
CA GLU A 176 -0.86 12.16 -1.32
C GLU A 176 -1.78 11.27 -0.48
N ALA A 177 -1.46 9.98 -0.44
CA ALA A 177 -2.07 9.00 0.43
C ALA A 177 -1.13 7.81 0.66
N MET A 178 -1.47 6.93 1.59
CA MET A 178 -0.96 5.56 1.67
C MET A 178 -2.05 4.62 1.16
N CYS A 179 -1.74 3.74 0.20
CA CYS A 179 -2.76 3.01 -0.54
C CYS A 179 -2.47 1.51 -0.65
N TRP A 180 -3.54 0.73 -0.53
CA TRP A 180 -3.62 -0.71 -0.78
C TRP A 180 -4.56 -0.96 -1.95
N LEU A 181 -4.18 -1.92 -2.79
CA LEU A 181 -5.04 -2.56 -3.76
C LEU A 181 -5.49 -3.89 -3.14
N LYS A 182 -6.78 -4.03 -2.87
CA LYS A 182 -7.34 -5.32 -2.49
C LYS A 182 -7.45 -6.16 -3.75
N ILE A 183 -6.94 -7.38 -3.69
CA ILE A 183 -6.95 -8.31 -4.81
C ILE A 183 -7.67 -9.58 -4.42
N LYS A 184 -8.30 -10.23 -5.40
CA LYS A 184 -8.90 -11.56 -5.25
C LYS A 184 -8.39 -12.46 -6.35
N LYS A 185 -8.22 -13.74 -6.03
CA LYS A 185 -7.98 -14.75 -7.06
C LYS A 185 -9.24 -14.87 -7.91
N ILE A 186 -9.05 -14.92 -9.22
CA ILE A 186 -10.12 -15.20 -10.16
C ILE A 186 -10.40 -16.69 -10.00
N SER A 187 -11.57 -17.03 -9.43
CA SER A 187 -12.04 -18.41 -9.41
C SER A 187 -12.18 -18.86 -10.86
N THR A 188 -11.51 -19.95 -11.22
CA THR A 188 -11.84 -20.66 -12.46
C THR A 188 -13.28 -21.18 -12.28
N PRO A 189 -14.17 -21.03 -13.30
CA PRO A 189 -15.48 -21.66 -13.29
C PRO A 189 -15.40 -23.15 -13.00
#